data_AF-A0A6P1Z9U1-F1
#
_entry.id   AF-A0A6P1Z9U1-F1
#
_cell.length_a   1.000
_cell.length_b   1.000
_cell.length_c   1.000
_cell.angle_alpha   90.00
_cell.angle_beta   90.00
_cell.angle_gamma   90.00
#
_symmetry.space_group_name_H-M   'P 1'
#
loop_
_entity.id
_entity.type
_entity.pdbx_description
1 polymer ?
#
loop_
_entity_poly.entity_id
_entity_poly.type
_entity_poly.pdbx_seq_one_letter_code
_entity_poly.pdbx_strand_id
1 'polypeptide(L)'
;LHTEDRPKIEAKMREQVRAGGRLEFDSTLLLTNGSYRWVLVAGAMFSSARTQGMPQLMGVVMYITGRKKAETDLVREEKKYRQRVNNANEWLLVSQIGMIRFSNPMPRQILGYMREEIVGAPFGKYIHPDDLQLVTKNHLTLPAGNFVPRDMFRVIDQNGVMHWLETSGVPCEWEGSAAA
;
A
#
# COMPACT_ATOMS: atom_id res chain seq x y z
N LEU A 1 -3.86 13.39 29.77
CA LEU A 1 -3.90 12.01 29.22
C LEU A 1 -5.35 11.65 29.02
N HIS A 2 -5.71 11.04 27.88
CA HIS A 2 -7.08 10.56 27.66
C HIS A 2 -7.49 9.62 28.81
N THR A 3 -8.71 9.79 29.33
CA THR A 3 -9.20 9.08 30.52
C THR A 3 -9.21 7.56 30.34
N GLU A 4 -9.41 7.09 29.11
CA GLU A 4 -9.37 5.67 28.76
C GLU A 4 -7.96 5.05 28.69
N ASP A 5 -6.92 5.88 28.52
CA ASP A 5 -5.54 5.41 28.44
C ASP A 5 -4.93 5.25 29.85
N ARG A 6 -5.48 5.94 30.85
CA ARG A 6 -4.94 5.98 32.22
C ARG A 6 -4.78 4.59 32.86
N PRO A 7 -5.77 3.67 32.84
CA PRO A 7 -5.63 2.35 33.47
C PRO A 7 -4.57 1.48 32.79
N LYS A 8 -4.46 1.58 31.46
CA LYS A 8 -3.47 0.83 30.66
C LYS A 8 -2.04 1.34 30.94
N ILE A 9 -1.88 2.65 31.07
CA ILE A 9 -0.60 3.28 31.40
C ILE A 9 -0.17 2.92 32.83
N GLU A 10 -1.08 3.00 33.79
CA GLU A 10 -0.81 2.65 35.20
C GLU A 10 -0.47 1.15 35.37
N ALA A 11 -1.10 0.27 34.60
CA ALA A 11 -0.77 -1.16 34.58
C ALA A 11 0.64 -1.40 34.00
N LYS A 12 0.92 -0.83 32.81
CA LYS A 12 2.24 -0.94 32.17
C LYS A 12 3.36 -0.33 33.01
N MET A 13 3.13 0.82 33.66
CA MET A 13 4.10 1.43 34.56
C MET A 13 4.40 0.53 35.77
N ARG A 14 3.37 -0.07 36.41
CA ARG A 14 3.57 -0.98 37.55
C ARG A 14 4.39 -2.23 37.20
N GLU A 15 4.14 -2.80 36.02
CA GLU A 15 4.89 -3.95 35.51
C GLU A 15 6.35 -3.58 35.20
N GLN A 16 6.57 -2.44 34.54
CA GLN A 16 7.89 -1.97 34.12
C GLN A 16 8.78 -1.52 35.29
N VAL A 17 8.20 -0.93 36.34
CA VAL A 17 8.91 -0.59 37.59
C VAL A 17 9.49 -1.85 38.26
N ARG A 18 8.81 -2.99 38.15
CA ARG A 18 9.29 -4.27 38.69
C ARG A 18 10.36 -4.92 37.81
N ALA A 19 10.28 -4.72 36.50
CA ALA A 19 11.15 -5.36 35.52
C ALA A 19 12.41 -4.54 35.13
N GLY A 20 12.49 -3.26 35.52
CA GLY A 20 13.58 -2.37 35.09
C GLY A 20 13.54 -2.03 33.59
N GLY A 21 12.36 -2.03 32.99
CA GLY A 21 12.17 -1.92 31.54
C GLY A 21 12.10 -0.50 30.98
N ARG A 22 12.05 -0.41 29.64
CA ARG A 22 11.67 0.80 28.88
C ARG A 22 10.22 0.68 28.41
N LEU A 23 9.46 1.76 28.54
CA LEU A 23 8.07 1.90 28.15
C LEU A 23 7.97 2.84 26.96
N GLU A 24 7.26 2.44 25.91
CA GLU A 24 6.99 3.30 24.76
C GLU A 24 5.58 3.01 24.23
N PHE A 25 4.77 4.05 24.03
CA PHE A 25 3.43 3.95 23.43
C PHE A 25 2.92 5.30 22.92
N ASP A 26 2.08 5.25 21.90
CA ASP A 26 1.31 6.41 21.41
C ASP A 26 0.04 6.58 22.26
N SER A 27 -0.30 7.83 22.61
CA SER A 27 -1.52 8.19 23.36
C SER A 27 -2.04 9.56 22.92
N THR A 28 -3.26 9.90 23.31
CA THR A 28 -3.83 11.23 23.07
C THR A 28 -3.79 12.09 24.33
N LEU A 29 -3.39 13.35 24.15
CA LEU A 29 -3.33 14.38 25.17
C LEU A 29 -4.43 15.42 24.93
N LEU A 30 -5.35 15.54 25.87
CA LEU A 30 -6.29 16.66 25.95
C LEU A 30 -5.55 17.92 26.42
N LEU A 31 -5.63 18.98 25.62
CA LEU A 31 -5.09 20.30 25.95
C LEU A 31 -6.09 21.15 26.73
N THR A 32 -5.61 22.20 27.38
CA THR A 32 -6.42 23.16 28.15
C THR A 32 -7.49 23.86 27.31
N ASN A 33 -7.28 23.97 26.00
CA ASN A 33 -8.25 24.53 25.05
C ASN A 33 -9.28 23.51 24.54
N GLY A 34 -9.30 22.28 25.07
CA GLY A 34 -10.23 21.23 24.68
C GLY A 34 -9.82 20.41 23.44
N SER A 35 -8.74 20.76 22.75
CA SER A 35 -8.25 20.00 21.60
C SER A 35 -7.41 18.78 22.00
N TYR A 36 -7.38 17.76 21.13
CA TYR A 36 -6.55 16.57 21.31
C TYR A 36 -5.28 16.62 20.47
N ARG A 37 -4.18 16.10 21.02
CA ARG A 37 -2.91 15.92 20.34
C ARG A 37 -2.42 14.50 20.51
N TRP A 38 -1.93 13.89 19.45
CA TRP A 38 -1.21 12.63 19.57
C TRP A 38 0.18 12.88 20.15
N VAL A 39 0.54 12.08 21.14
CA VAL A 39 1.84 12.11 21.78
C VAL A 39 2.43 10.70 21.85
N LEU A 40 3.73 10.60 21.62
CA LEU A 40 4.53 9.44 21.98
C LEU A 40 5.01 9.64 23.41
N VAL A 41 4.65 8.71 24.29
CA VAL A 41 5.14 8.66 25.66
C VAL A 41 6.19 7.57 25.72
N ALA A 42 7.43 7.97 25.99
CA ALA A 42 8.53 7.05 26.21
C ALA A 42 9.12 7.29 27.61
N GLY A 43 9.48 6.23 28.32
CA GLY A 43 10.06 6.34 29.64
C GLY A 43 10.93 5.15 30.01
N ALA A 44 11.90 5.38 30.87
CA ALA A 44 12.78 4.35 31.40
C ALA A 44 12.95 4.54 32.91
N MET A 45 12.94 3.42 33.62
CA MET A 45 13.28 3.39 35.03
C MET A 45 14.80 3.25 35.18
N PHE A 46 15.39 4.05 36.06
CA PHE A 46 16.83 3.95 36.37
C PHE A 46 17.06 4.17 37.86
N SER A 47 18.09 3.56 38.41
CA SER A 47 18.59 3.85 39.75
C SER A 47 20.11 4.01 39.67
N SER A 48 20.68 4.81 40.56
CA SER A 48 22.12 5.06 40.61
C SER A 48 22.60 5.27 42.03
N ALA A 49 23.92 5.23 42.25
CA ALA A 49 24.51 5.58 43.54
C ALA A 49 24.11 7.00 43.99
N ARG A 50 23.92 7.93 43.04
CA ARG A 50 23.46 9.30 43.31
C ARG A 50 22.02 9.35 43.82
N THR A 51 21.19 8.38 43.44
CA THR A 51 19.81 8.26 43.94
C THR A 51 19.73 7.31 45.14
N GLN A 52 20.87 6.87 45.71
CA GLN A 52 20.95 5.89 46.79
C GLN A 52 20.12 4.62 46.51
N GLY A 53 20.09 4.18 45.25
CA GLY A 53 19.30 3.02 44.83
C GLY A 53 17.79 3.28 44.70
N MET A 54 17.30 4.50 44.99
CA MET A 54 15.90 4.85 44.75
C MET A 54 15.61 4.86 43.23
N PRO A 55 14.55 4.17 42.79
CA PRO A 55 14.17 4.12 41.38
C PRO A 55 13.61 5.47 40.93
N GLN A 56 14.14 6.00 39.84
CA GLN A 56 13.72 7.22 39.17
C GLN A 56 13.08 6.88 37.82
N LEU A 57 12.08 7.67 37.42
CA LEU A 57 11.49 7.60 36.09
C LEU A 57 11.99 8.79 35.27
N MET A 58 12.66 8.51 34.16
CA MET A 58 12.90 9.51 33.12
C MET A 58 11.95 9.25 31.97
N GLY A 59 11.20 10.26 31.55
CA GLY A 59 10.28 10.15 30.44
C GLY A 59 10.31 11.35 29.52
N VAL A 60 9.95 11.12 28.27
CA VAL A 60 9.74 12.15 27.26
C VAL A 60 8.32 12.00 26.71
N VAL A 61 7.69 13.15 26.47
CA VAL A 61 6.39 13.24 25.78
C VAL A 61 6.63 14.03 24.50
N MET A 62 6.59 13.34 23.37
CA MET A 62 6.84 13.95 22.06
C MET A 62 5.52 14.10 21.31
N TYR A 63 5.27 15.28 20.74
CA TYR A 63 4.13 15.50 19.86
C TYR A 63 4.30 14.72 18.55
N ILE A 64 3.34 13.87 18.21
CA ILE A 64 3.36 13.06 16.98
C ILE A 64 2.11 13.24 16.11
N THR A 65 1.25 14.23 16.39
CA THR A 65 0.03 14.48 15.59
C THR A 65 0.35 14.71 14.12
N GLY A 66 1.46 15.37 13.80
CA GLY A 66 1.90 15.56 12.41
C GLY A 66 2.15 14.23 11.71
N ARG A 67 2.91 13.32 12.36
CA ARG A 67 3.19 11.96 11.88
C ARG A 67 1.89 11.17 11.69
N LYS A 68 1.03 11.14 12.71
CA LYS A 68 -0.26 10.39 12.67
C LYS A 68 -1.21 10.91 11.59
N LYS A 69 -1.25 12.23 11.39
CA LYS A 69 -2.07 12.83 10.33
C LYS A 69 -1.54 12.43 8.95
N ALA A 70 -0.23 12.51 8.73
CA ALA A 70 0.38 12.09 7.47
C ALA A 70 0.15 10.60 7.19
N GLU A 71 0.31 9.71 8.18
CA GLU A 71 0.01 8.28 8.07
C GLU A 71 -1.47 8.04 7.68
N THR A 72 -2.39 8.74 8.35
CA THR A 72 -3.83 8.61 8.09
C THR A 72 -4.21 9.14 6.72
N ASP A 73 -3.66 10.29 6.32
CA ASP A 73 -3.90 10.89 5.02
C ASP A 73 -3.36 9.98 3.90
N LEU A 74 -2.18 9.36 4.10
CA LEU A 74 -1.63 8.37 3.17
C LEU A 74 -2.56 7.16 3.00
N VAL A 75 -3.00 6.54 4.09
CA VAL A 75 -3.94 5.40 4.06
C VAL A 75 -5.25 5.79 3.39
N ARG A 76 -5.73 7.01 3.63
CA ARG A 76 -6.96 7.53 3.02
C ARG A 76 -6.80 7.72 1.51
N GLU A 77 -5.71 8.32 1.07
CA GLU A 77 -5.43 8.52 -0.36
C GLU A 77 -5.20 7.17 -1.07
N GLU A 78 -4.49 6.24 -0.44
CA GLU A 78 -4.31 4.89 -0.97
C GLU A 78 -5.65 4.17 -1.14
N LYS A 79 -6.55 4.25 -0.15
CA LYS A 79 -7.90 3.67 -0.24
C LYS A 79 -8.71 4.29 -1.37
N LYS A 80 -8.67 5.62 -1.51
CA LYS A 80 -9.35 6.31 -2.62
C LYS A 80 -8.79 5.88 -3.98
N TYR A 81 -7.47 5.80 -4.10
CA TYR A 81 -6.81 5.34 -5.32
C TYR A 81 -7.23 3.90 -5.67
N ARG A 82 -7.14 2.96 -4.72
CA ARG A 82 -7.58 1.57 -4.91
C ARG A 82 -9.05 1.49 -5.33
N GLN A 83 -9.93 2.29 -4.73
CA GLN A 83 -11.34 2.35 -5.11
C GLN A 83 -11.53 2.85 -6.54
N ARG A 84 -10.83 3.91 -6.96
CA ARG A 84 -10.90 4.42 -8.33
C ARG A 84 -10.42 3.39 -9.34
N VAL A 85 -9.28 2.75 -9.10
CA VAL A 85 -8.71 1.72 -9.98
C VAL A 85 -9.61 0.48 -10.07
N ASN A 86 -10.17 0.03 -8.94
CA ASN A 86 -11.03 -1.15 -8.92
C ASN A 86 -12.42 -0.91 -9.53
N ASN A 87 -12.91 0.33 -9.53
CA ASN A 87 -14.20 0.70 -10.10
C ASN A 87 -14.08 1.29 -11.52
N ALA A 88 -12.87 1.31 -12.10
CA ALA A 88 -12.71 1.69 -13.50
C ALA A 88 -13.41 0.67 -14.40
N ASN A 89 -14.15 1.15 -15.40
CA ASN A 89 -14.81 0.30 -16.41
C ASN A 89 -13.85 -0.15 -17.52
N GLU A 90 -12.56 0.14 -17.37
CA GLU A 90 -11.49 -0.26 -18.29
C GLU A 90 -10.61 -1.30 -17.61
N TRP A 91 -10.04 -2.21 -18.38
CA TRP A 91 -9.04 -3.12 -17.87
C TRP A 91 -7.70 -2.41 -17.76
N LEU A 92 -7.32 -2.14 -16.52
CA LEU A 92 -6.00 -1.61 -16.19
C LEU A 92 -5.08 -2.77 -15.85
N LEU A 93 -3.93 -2.86 -16.51
CA LEU A 93 -2.90 -3.84 -16.22
C LEU A 93 -1.52 -3.19 -16.24
N VAL A 94 -0.55 -3.85 -15.61
CA VAL A 94 0.87 -3.57 -15.80
C VAL A 94 1.53 -4.84 -16.29
N SER A 95 2.24 -4.74 -17.40
CA SER A 95 3.05 -5.79 -18.00
C SER A 95 4.53 -5.46 -17.82
N GLN A 96 5.27 -6.40 -17.25
CA GLN A 96 6.71 -6.28 -17.05
C GLN A 96 7.38 -7.54 -17.60
N ILE A 97 8.29 -7.36 -18.57
CA ILE A 97 8.97 -8.46 -19.26
C ILE A 97 7.93 -9.44 -19.86
N GLY A 98 6.87 -8.90 -20.45
CA GLY A 98 5.78 -9.68 -21.06
C GLY A 98 4.85 -10.40 -20.09
N MET A 99 5.05 -10.25 -18.78
CA MET A 99 4.24 -10.87 -17.73
C MET A 99 3.34 -9.84 -17.06
N ILE A 100 2.09 -10.20 -16.80
CA ILE A 100 1.15 -9.32 -16.10
C ILE A 100 1.52 -9.27 -14.61
N ARG A 101 1.91 -8.11 -14.10
CA ARG A 101 2.28 -7.88 -12.68
C ARG A 101 1.15 -7.28 -11.87
N PHE A 102 0.28 -6.54 -12.53
CA PHE A 102 -0.88 -5.93 -11.92
C PHE A 102 -2.06 -6.03 -12.86
N SER A 103 -3.26 -6.14 -12.29
CA SER A 103 -4.51 -5.99 -13.00
C SER A 103 -5.55 -5.42 -12.04
N ASN A 104 -6.43 -4.54 -12.51
CA ASN A 104 -7.66 -4.24 -11.78
C ASN A 104 -8.65 -5.46 -11.88
N PRO A 105 -9.84 -5.44 -11.22
CA PRO A 105 -10.77 -6.58 -11.25
C PRO A 105 -11.55 -6.75 -12.56
N MET A 106 -11.39 -5.83 -13.51
CA MET A 106 -12.14 -5.81 -14.76
C MET A 106 -11.99 -7.05 -15.67
N PRO A 107 -10.88 -7.81 -15.67
CA PRO A 107 -10.78 -9.00 -16.51
C PRO A 107 -11.86 -10.03 -16.28
N ARG A 108 -12.41 -10.11 -15.06
CA ARG A 108 -13.52 -11.03 -14.78
C ARG A 108 -14.75 -10.69 -15.61
N GLN A 109 -14.99 -9.41 -15.84
CA GLN A 109 -16.15 -8.95 -16.62
C GLN A 109 -15.90 -9.07 -18.13
N ILE A 110 -14.65 -8.91 -18.57
CA ILE A 110 -14.28 -8.92 -20.00
C ILE A 110 -13.96 -10.34 -20.49
N LEU A 111 -13.08 -11.05 -19.78
CA LEU A 111 -12.53 -12.36 -20.16
C LEU A 111 -12.98 -13.51 -19.25
N GLY A 112 -13.73 -13.22 -18.19
CA GLY A 112 -14.20 -14.24 -17.26
C GLY A 112 -13.17 -14.72 -16.22
N TYR A 113 -11.89 -14.38 -16.37
CA TYR A 113 -10.82 -14.76 -15.45
C TYR A 113 -10.75 -13.86 -14.21
N MET A 114 -10.45 -14.46 -13.07
CA MET A 114 -10.11 -13.73 -11.85
C MET A 114 -8.75 -13.05 -11.98
N ARG A 115 -8.53 -11.98 -11.21
CA ARG A 115 -7.24 -11.26 -11.18
C ARG A 115 -6.10 -12.22 -10.85
N GLU A 116 -6.32 -13.12 -9.90
CA GLU A 116 -5.34 -14.08 -9.40
C GLU A 116 -4.92 -15.10 -10.46
N GLU A 117 -5.74 -15.31 -11.49
CA GLU A 117 -5.45 -16.23 -12.61
C GLU A 117 -4.67 -15.55 -13.74
N ILE A 118 -4.68 -14.21 -13.76
CA ILE A 118 -4.03 -13.39 -14.79
C ILE A 118 -2.70 -12.85 -14.30
N VAL A 119 -2.63 -12.39 -13.04
CA VAL A 119 -1.38 -11.89 -12.47
C VAL A 119 -0.37 -13.02 -12.41
N GLY A 120 0.79 -12.81 -13.02
CA GLY A 120 1.83 -13.82 -13.20
C GLY A 120 1.70 -14.65 -14.48
N ALA A 121 0.69 -14.40 -15.33
CA ALA A 121 0.60 -15.02 -16.64
C ALA A 121 1.28 -14.15 -17.73
N PRO A 122 1.78 -14.76 -18.82
CA PRO A 122 2.22 -14.03 -19.99
C PRO A 122 1.04 -13.26 -20.61
N PHE A 123 1.23 -11.99 -20.94
CA PHE A 123 0.19 -11.17 -21.57
C PHE A 123 -0.33 -11.79 -22.88
N GLY A 124 0.57 -12.35 -23.68
CA GLY A 124 0.24 -13.02 -24.94
C GLY A 124 -0.65 -14.25 -24.82
N LYS A 125 -0.81 -14.84 -23.62
CA LYS A 125 -1.65 -16.02 -23.40
C LYS A 125 -3.11 -15.81 -23.82
N TYR A 126 -3.61 -14.59 -23.67
CA TYR A 126 -5.02 -14.27 -23.90
C TYR A 126 -5.27 -13.69 -25.29
N ILE A 127 -4.22 -13.47 -26.07
CA ILE A 127 -4.30 -12.86 -27.40
C ILE A 127 -4.60 -13.94 -28.44
N HIS A 128 -5.43 -13.61 -29.42
CA HIS A 128 -5.68 -14.51 -30.54
C HIS A 128 -4.37 -14.83 -31.30
N PRO A 129 -4.13 -16.10 -31.72
CA PRO A 129 -2.86 -16.50 -32.33
C PRO A 129 -2.43 -15.64 -33.53
N ASP A 130 -3.37 -15.27 -34.39
CA ASP A 130 -3.12 -14.40 -35.55
C ASP A 130 -2.62 -13.00 -35.17
N ASP A 131 -3.01 -12.49 -34.00
CA ASP A 131 -2.67 -11.13 -33.55
C ASP A 131 -1.41 -11.14 -32.66
N LEU A 132 -1.01 -12.30 -32.13
CA LEU A 132 0.06 -12.45 -31.15
C LEU A 132 1.40 -11.84 -31.63
N GLN A 133 1.78 -12.08 -32.89
CA GLN A 133 3.04 -11.54 -33.43
C GLN A 133 3.02 -10.02 -33.50
N LEU A 134 1.91 -9.44 -33.97
CA LEU A 134 1.77 -7.99 -34.11
C LEU A 134 1.77 -7.32 -32.73
N VAL A 135 0.97 -7.84 -31.79
CA VAL A 135 0.87 -7.26 -30.45
C VAL A 135 2.18 -7.42 -29.67
N THR A 136 2.83 -8.59 -29.74
CA THR A 136 4.12 -8.80 -29.07
C THR A 136 5.18 -7.87 -29.64
N LYS A 137 5.21 -7.66 -30.96
CA LYS A 137 6.11 -6.70 -31.58
C LYS A 137 5.81 -5.30 -31.05
N ASN A 138 4.57 -4.83 -31.08
CA ASN A 138 4.22 -3.49 -30.62
C ASN A 138 4.52 -3.30 -29.12
N HIS A 139 4.28 -4.31 -28.29
CA HIS A 139 4.53 -4.29 -26.85
C HIS A 139 6.03 -4.32 -26.49
N LEU A 140 6.85 -5.05 -27.26
CA LEU A 140 8.30 -5.18 -27.04
C LEU A 140 9.13 -4.08 -27.71
N THR A 141 8.63 -3.46 -28.77
CA THR A 141 9.40 -2.49 -29.58
C THR A 141 9.29 -1.06 -29.09
N LEU A 142 8.53 -0.77 -28.03
CA LEU A 142 8.41 0.59 -27.50
C LEU A 142 9.71 1.01 -26.82
N PRO A 143 10.44 2.00 -27.38
CA PRO A 143 11.54 2.63 -26.66
C PRO A 143 10.98 3.29 -25.41
N ALA A 144 11.77 3.28 -24.33
CA ALA A 144 11.43 4.00 -23.10
C ALA A 144 11.00 5.45 -23.44
N GLY A 145 9.72 5.76 -23.19
CA GLY A 145 9.12 7.08 -23.41
C GLY A 145 8.05 7.19 -24.49
N ASN A 146 7.82 6.19 -25.35
CA ASN A 146 6.74 6.25 -26.34
C ASN A 146 5.46 5.55 -25.87
N PHE A 147 4.33 6.21 -26.12
CA PHE A 147 2.96 5.71 -25.96
C PHE A 147 2.78 4.42 -26.78
N VAL A 148 2.16 3.37 -26.21
CA VAL A 148 1.64 2.25 -27.01
C VAL A 148 0.53 2.86 -27.89
N PRO A 149 0.67 2.89 -29.22
CA PRO A 149 -0.40 3.36 -30.09
C PRO A 149 -1.70 2.66 -29.73
N ARG A 150 -2.82 3.35 -29.89
CA ARG A 150 -4.11 2.71 -29.67
C ARG A 150 -4.24 1.53 -30.63
N ASP A 151 -4.12 0.32 -30.10
CA ASP A 151 -4.12 -0.91 -30.86
C ASP A 151 -5.38 -1.69 -30.55
N MET A 152 -6.02 -2.18 -31.61
CA MET A 152 -7.15 -3.08 -31.52
C MET A 152 -6.73 -4.49 -31.91
N PHE A 153 -6.94 -5.46 -31.03
CA PHE A 153 -6.66 -6.86 -31.29
C PHE A 153 -7.67 -7.78 -30.63
N ARG A 154 -7.71 -9.02 -31.09
CA ARG A 154 -8.62 -10.05 -30.59
C ARG A 154 -8.00 -10.73 -29.38
N VAL A 155 -8.83 -10.94 -28.38
CA VAL A 155 -8.52 -11.75 -27.20
C VAL A 155 -9.52 -12.89 -27.07
N ILE A 156 -9.12 -13.94 -26.38
CA ILE A 156 -9.92 -15.14 -26.16
C ILE A 156 -10.20 -15.26 -24.66
N ASP A 157 -11.47 -15.35 -24.30
CA ASP A 157 -11.90 -15.52 -22.92
C ASP A 157 -11.78 -16.96 -22.41
N GLN A 158 -12.11 -17.19 -21.13
CA GLN A 158 -12.03 -18.52 -20.52
C GLN A 158 -12.92 -19.59 -21.17
N ASN A 159 -13.94 -19.19 -21.92
CA ASN A 159 -14.85 -20.08 -22.63
C ASN A 159 -14.46 -20.26 -24.11
N GLY A 160 -13.36 -19.65 -24.56
CA GLY A 160 -12.94 -19.67 -25.95
C GLY A 160 -13.65 -18.64 -26.84
N VAL A 161 -14.46 -17.74 -26.27
CA VAL A 161 -15.14 -16.70 -27.05
C VAL A 161 -14.17 -15.56 -27.34
N MET A 162 -14.22 -15.08 -28.58
CA MET A 162 -13.38 -13.99 -29.05
C MET A 162 -14.01 -12.64 -28.74
N HIS A 163 -13.19 -11.72 -28.24
CA HIS A 163 -13.55 -10.32 -28.00
C HIS A 163 -12.55 -9.38 -28.67
N TRP A 164 -13.02 -8.23 -29.14
CA TRP A 164 -12.14 -7.15 -29.58
C TRP A 164 -11.83 -6.24 -28.41
N LEU A 165 -10.55 -5.98 -28.17
CA LEU A 165 -10.10 -4.97 -27.21
C LEU A 165 -9.33 -3.87 -27.92
N GLU A 166 -9.65 -2.64 -27.55
CA GLU A 166 -8.81 -1.47 -27.81
C GLU A 166 -7.92 -1.27 -26.58
N THR A 167 -6.61 -1.15 -26.81
CA THR A 167 -5.64 -0.98 -25.74
C THR A 167 -4.83 0.27 -25.99
N SER A 168 -4.42 0.92 -24.90
CA SER A 168 -3.39 1.94 -24.91
C SER A 168 -2.57 1.77 -23.65
N GLY A 169 -1.31 2.16 -23.70
CA GLY A 169 -0.39 1.98 -22.59
C GLY A 169 0.69 3.05 -22.61
N VAL A 170 1.26 3.26 -21.42
CA VAL A 170 2.34 4.23 -21.21
C VAL A 170 3.46 3.52 -20.47
N PRO A 171 4.73 3.76 -20.85
CA PRO A 171 5.85 3.25 -20.08
C PRO A 171 5.76 3.75 -18.63
N CYS A 172 5.94 2.84 -17.69
CA CYS A 172 5.97 3.14 -16.26
C CYS A 172 7.12 2.38 -15.58
N GLU A 173 7.38 2.75 -14.32
CA GLU A 173 8.27 1.99 -13.46
C GLU A 173 7.44 1.10 -12.53
N TRP A 174 7.77 -0.17 -12.46
CA TRP A 174 7.16 -1.12 -11.55
C TRP A 174 8.25 -1.88 -10.78
N GLU A 175 8.22 -1.78 -9.45
CA GLU A 175 9.21 -2.43 -8.56
C GLU A 175 10.68 -2.15 -8.96
N GLY A 176 10.98 -0.93 -9.40
CA GLY A 176 12.35 -0.51 -9.74
C GLY A 176 12.83 -0.91 -11.14
N SER A 177 11.94 -1.39 -12.01
CA SER A 177 12.27 -1.78 -13.39
C SER A 177 11.21 -1.31 -14.37
N ALA A 178 11.60 -1.15 -15.65
CA ALA A 178 10.72 -0.71 -16.71
C ALA A 178 9.53 -1.68 -16.91
N ALA A 179 8.35 -1.11 -17.07
CA ALA A 179 7.08 -1.80 -17.33
C ALA A 179 6.20 -0.94 -18.25
N ALA A 180 5.05 -1.47 -18.67
CA ALA A 180 4.06 -0.79 -19.50
C ALA A 180 2.64 -1.27 -19.21
#